data_AF-A0A3D8RZ00-F1
#
_entry.id   AF-A0A3D8RZ00-F1
#
_cell.length_a   1.000
_cell.length_b   1.000
_cell.length_c   1.000
_cell.angle_alpha   90.00
_cell.angle_beta   90.00
_cell.angle_gamma   90.00
#
_symmetry.space_group_name_H-M   'P 1'
#
loop_
_entity.id
_entity.type
_entity.pdbx_description
1 polymer ?
#
loop_
_entity_poly.entity_id
_entity_poly.type
_entity_poly.pdbx_seq_one_letter_code
_entity_poly.pdbx_strand_id
1 'polypeptide(L)'
;MYGLNHFATKGAAAHAARIFHGAGVPSVLVGWSAIALVGGDFLNNDVDFVVRDSQIRAAANAMVRAGFSPCADAACLAGKEDRASEIDTLSDDDYYKEEAELFFCKDRYHPVPAVHFHMPHMIILSLHRKSRLLWWIPDDHFRLEPPAHDDPYFVLSTDAARVPARDLLAWPGPEEFSHYLPTANSSGSSGPWRGLYPVKVLLATAHLKMALLCLCRDLHGTRGLDWLWFCMLYELAERQMPGQDRASARHLLEEPQLQAFWDRFRGHVDVATDYNILEPLLEYRAGLISGNKLPDLPEGSAPVTVVFVVNKQPVTDESAFQIMDKDANAFPWVFLKRNG
;
A
#
# COMPACT_ATOMS: atom_id res chain seq x y z
N MET A 1 2.36 -21.00 -13.75
CA MET A 1 1.36 -21.22 -12.68
C MET A 1 0.73 -19.92 -12.17
N TYR A 2 1.37 -18.76 -12.34
CA TYR A 2 0.92 -17.44 -11.83
C TYR A 2 -0.40 -16.89 -12.38
N GLY A 3 -0.77 -17.19 -13.63
CA GLY A 3 -2.00 -16.64 -14.23
C GLY A 3 -3.32 -17.16 -13.61
N LEU A 4 -3.30 -18.32 -12.96
CA LEU A 4 -4.51 -18.92 -12.35
C LEU A 4 -4.87 -18.28 -11.01
N ASN A 5 -3.88 -17.84 -10.22
CA ASN A 5 -4.12 -17.25 -8.90
C ASN A 5 -4.74 -15.86 -9.00
N HIS A 6 -4.39 -15.09 -10.03
CA HIS A 6 -4.88 -13.72 -10.18
C HIS A 6 -6.41 -13.61 -10.38
N PHE A 7 -6.99 -14.48 -11.21
CA PHE A 7 -8.44 -14.55 -11.35
C PHE A 7 -9.12 -14.99 -10.04
N ALA A 8 -8.44 -15.83 -9.26
CA ALA A 8 -8.92 -16.26 -7.96
C ALA A 8 -8.97 -15.11 -6.95
N THR A 9 -7.94 -14.24 -6.86
CA THR A 9 -7.93 -13.09 -5.94
C THR A 9 -9.08 -12.11 -6.23
N LYS A 10 -9.27 -11.72 -7.50
CA LYS A 10 -10.39 -10.85 -7.90
C LYS A 10 -11.75 -11.48 -7.61
N GLY A 11 -11.88 -12.76 -7.93
CA GLY A 11 -13.06 -13.55 -7.64
C GLY A 11 -13.37 -13.60 -6.15
N ALA A 12 -12.35 -13.80 -5.31
CA ALA A 12 -12.47 -13.81 -3.85
C ALA A 12 -12.91 -12.43 -3.31
N ALA A 13 -12.29 -11.34 -3.78
CA ALA A 13 -12.68 -9.98 -3.42
C ALA A 13 -14.14 -9.68 -3.79
N ALA A 14 -14.54 -10.00 -5.02
CA ALA A 14 -15.92 -9.83 -5.49
C ALA A 14 -16.92 -10.70 -4.70
N HIS A 15 -16.56 -11.93 -4.38
CA HIS A 15 -17.39 -12.85 -3.60
C HIS A 15 -17.60 -12.34 -2.17
N ALA A 16 -16.52 -11.91 -1.50
CA ALA A 16 -16.59 -11.35 -0.16
C ALA A 16 -17.41 -10.05 -0.12
N ALA A 17 -17.21 -9.15 -1.09
CA ALA A 17 -18.02 -7.93 -1.21
C ALA A 17 -19.52 -8.24 -1.34
N ARG A 18 -19.88 -9.29 -2.10
CA ARG A 18 -21.28 -9.76 -2.19
C ARG A 18 -21.81 -10.27 -0.85
N ILE A 19 -21.00 -11.00 -0.10
CA ILE A 19 -21.34 -11.48 1.26
C ILE A 19 -21.58 -10.30 2.20
N PHE A 20 -20.69 -9.31 2.22
CA PHE A 20 -20.83 -8.12 3.06
C PHE A 20 -22.05 -7.29 2.69
N HIS A 21 -22.30 -7.08 1.39
CA HIS A 21 -23.49 -6.39 0.93
C HIS A 21 -24.77 -7.11 1.40
N GLY A 22 -24.87 -8.42 1.19
CA GLY A 22 -26.03 -9.22 1.62
C GLY A 22 -26.24 -9.20 3.14
N ALA A 23 -25.20 -8.93 3.92
CA ALA A 23 -25.26 -8.77 5.38
C ALA A 23 -25.49 -7.32 5.84
N GLY A 24 -25.68 -6.36 4.93
CA GLY A 24 -25.85 -4.94 5.26
C GLY A 24 -24.58 -4.30 5.83
N VAL A 25 -23.40 -4.79 5.44
CA VAL A 25 -22.10 -4.28 5.88
C VAL A 25 -21.43 -3.52 4.74
N PRO A 26 -21.39 -2.18 4.79
CA PRO A 26 -20.52 -1.38 3.94
C PRO A 26 -19.05 -1.80 4.09
N SER A 27 -18.41 -2.14 2.97
CA SER A 27 -17.01 -2.57 2.90
C SER A 27 -16.30 -1.89 1.74
N VAL A 28 -15.03 -1.54 1.93
CA VAL A 28 -14.17 -0.93 0.90
C VAL A 28 -12.92 -1.79 0.74
N LEU A 29 -12.60 -2.21 -0.48
CA LEU A 29 -11.34 -2.90 -0.78
C LEU A 29 -10.19 -1.88 -0.76
N VAL A 30 -9.10 -2.25 -0.08
CA VAL A 30 -7.86 -1.48 0.04
C VAL A 30 -6.64 -2.38 -0.24
N GLY A 31 -5.44 -1.88 0.06
CA GLY A 31 -4.20 -2.65 -0.05
C GLY A 31 -3.82 -2.91 -1.50
N TRP A 32 -3.01 -3.95 -1.70
CA TRP A 32 -2.43 -4.27 -3.01
C TRP A 32 -3.46 -4.67 -4.06
N SER A 33 -4.49 -5.42 -3.68
CA SER A 33 -5.59 -5.78 -4.60
C SER A 33 -6.36 -4.55 -5.11
N ALA A 34 -6.46 -3.50 -4.31
CA ALA A 34 -7.11 -2.25 -4.70
C ALA A 34 -6.17 -1.34 -5.52
N ILE A 35 -4.87 -1.31 -5.19
CA ILE A 35 -3.84 -0.64 -6.00
C ILE A 35 -3.78 -1.25 -7.39
N ALA A 36 -3.87 -2.58 -7.50
CA ALA A 36 -3.90 -3.26 -8.78
C ALA A 36 -5.04 -2.80 -9.70
N LEU A 37 -6.10 -2.12 -9.22
CA LEU A 37 -7.12 -1.52 -10.09
C LEU A 37 -6.70 -0.17 -10.69
N VAL A 38 -5.83 0.57 -10.02
CA VAL A 38 -5.50 1.97 -10.37
C VAL A 38 -4.02 2.19 -10.74
N GLY A 39 -3.15 1.24 -10.40
CA GLY A 39 -1.71 1.25 -10.65
C GLY A 39 -1.19 -0.11 -11.10
N GLY A 40 0.00 -0.49 -10.61
CA GLY A 40 0.64 -1.77 -10.94
C GLY A 40 -0.01 -2.99 -10.26
N ASP A 41 -0.18 -4.08 -11.01
CA ASP A 41 -0.71 -5.35 -10.51
C ASP A 41 0.41 -6.38 -10.28
N PHE A 42 0.62 -6.71 -9.01
CA PHE A 42 1.66 -7.65 -8.55
C PHE A 42 1.18 -9.08 -8.37
N LEU A 43 -0.04 -9.40 -8.82
CA LEU A 43 -0.62 -10.74 -8.66
C LEU A 43 -0.66 -11.18 -7.19
N ASN A 44 -0.91 -10.21 -6.32
CA ASN A 44 -0.99 -10.39 -4.88
C ASN A 44 -2.13 -11.36 -4.51
N ASN A 45 -1.94 -12.14 -3.44
CA ASN A 45 -2.95 -13.06 -2.93
C ASN A 45 -3.77 -12.49 -1.75
N ASP A 46 -3.47 -11.26 -1.32
CA ASP A 46 -4.18 -10.59 -0.24
C ASP A 46 -5.41 -9.83 -0.74
N VAL A 47 -6.50 -9.98 0.01
CA VAL A 47 -7.77 -9.30 -0.17
C VAL A 47 -8.09 -8.51 1.10
N ASP A 48 -7.76 -7.24 1.11
CA ASP A 48 -7.95 -6.37 2.27
C ASP A 48 -9.24 -5.55 2.18
N PHE A 49 -10.15 -5.74 3.13
CA PHE A 49 -11.35 -4.91 3.27
C PHE A 49 -11.29 -4.04 4.52
N VAL A 50 -11.63 -2.77 4.38
CA VAL A 50 -11.94 -1.88 5.50
C VAL A 50 -13.45 -1.84 5.71
N VAL A 51 -13.87 -2.00 6.96
CA VAL A 51 -15.26 -1.79 7.40
C VAL A 51 -15.30 -0.85 8.59
N ARG A 52 -16.48 -0.28 8.88
CA ARG A 52 -16.68 0.50 10.11
C ARG A 52 -16.35 -0.35 11.33
N ASP A 53 -15.70 0.24 12.32
CA ASP A 53 -15.25 -0.43 13.53
C ASP A 53 -16.37 -1.21 14.23
N SER A 54 -17.54 -0.59 14.35
CA SER A 54 -18.75 -1.19 14.95
C SER A 54 -19.30 -2.39 14.15
N GLN A 55 -18.88 -2.57 12.91
CA GLN A 55 -19.35 -3.61 12.00
C GLN A 55 -18.33 -4.74 11.77
N ILE A 56 -17.12 -4.69 12.34
CA ILE A 56 -16.11 -5.75 12.20
C ILE A 56 -16.69 -7.13 12.56
N ARG A 57 -17.40 -7.23 13.69
CA ARG A 57 -18.04 -8.47 14.14
C ARG A 57 -19.14 -8.93 13.18
N ALA A 58 -19.92 -8.00 12.64
CA ALA A 58 -20.98 -8.31 11.68
C ALA A 58 -20.40 -8.83 10.36
N ALA A 59 -19.33 -8.22 9.87
CA ALA A 59 -18.58 -8.64 8.68
C ALA A 59 -18.00 -10.06 8.86
N ALA A 60 -17.31 -10.30 9.97
CA ALA A 60 -16.75 -11.61 10.28
C ALA A 60 -17.84 -12.70 10.37
N ASN A 61 -18.95 -12.41 11.06
CA ASN A 61 -20.08 -13.33 11.15
C ASN A 61 -20.75 -13.59 9.79
N ALA A 62 -20.73 -12.63 8.87
CA ALA A 62 -21.23 -12.83 7.51
C ALA A 62 -20.37 -13.84 6.73
N MET A 63 -19.04 -13.76 6.84
CA MET A 63 -18.12 -14.74 6.27
C MET A 63 -18.33 -16.13 6.88
N VAL A 64 -18.51 -16.22 8.19
CA VAL A 64 -18.81 -17.50 8.88
C VAL A 64 -20.09 -18.14 8.37
N ARG A 65 -21.17 -17.35 8.22
CA ARG A 65 -22.43 -17.86 7.64
C ARG A 65 -22.30 -18.29 6.19
N ALA A 66 -21.33 -17.74 5.45
CA ALA A 66 -21.00 -18.13 4.09
C ALA A 66 -20.07 -19.37 4.03
N GLY A 67 -19.71 -19.96 5.18
CA GLY A 67 -18.92 -21.20 5.26
C GLY A 67 -17.41 -21.00 5.42
N PHE A 68 -16.94 -19.76 5.66
CA PHE A 68 -15.52 -19.48 5.90
C PHE A 68 -15.21 -19.53 7.40
N SER A 69 -14.07 -20.12 7.77
CA SER A 69 -13.61 -20.14 9.17
C SER A 69 -12.59 -19.02 9.39
N PRO A 70 -12.79 -18.14 10.39
CA PRO A 70 -11.76 -17.18 10.76
C PRO A 70 -10.53 -17.94 11.28
N CYS A 71 -9.35 -17.46 10.95
CA CYS A 71 -8.14 -18.01 11.52
C CYS A 71 -8.08 -17.67 13.02
N ALA A 72 -7.88 -18.70 13.84
CA ALA A 72 -7.69 -18.58 15.29
C ALA A 72 -6.28 -18.94 15.75
N ASP A 73 -5.38 -19.24 14.79
CA ASP A 73 -3.99 -19.58 15.09
C ASP A 73 -3.21 -18.32 15.46
N ALA A 74 -2.78 -18.24 16.72
CA ALA A 74 -1.99 -17.12 17.24
C ALA A 74 -0.58 -17.05 16.63
N ALA A 75 -0.08 -18.15 16.05
CA ALA A 75 1.19 -18.19 15.36
C ALA A 75 1.08 -17.81 13.87
N CYS A 76 -0.13 -17.66 13.34
CA CYS A 76 -0.34 -17.35 11.93
C CYS A 76 0.33 -16.03 11.53
N LEU A 77 1.11 -16.08 10.45
CA LEU A 77 1.86 -14.94 9.92
C LEU A 77 0.94 -13.80 9.46
N ALA A 78 -0.26 -14.11 8.96
CA ALA A 78 -1.25 -13.10 8.60
C ALA A 78 -1.74 -12.26 9.80
N GLY A 79 -1.57 -12.77 11.03
CA GLY A 79 -1.85 -12.04 12.27
C GLY A 79 -0.66 -11.23 12.82
N LYS A 80 0.50 -11.27 12.17
CA LYS A 80 1.69 -10.49 12.52
C LYS A 80 1.81 -9.28 11.60
N GLU A 81 2.60 -8.28 11.94
CA GLU A 81 2.86 -7.16 11.02
C GLU A 81 3.93 -7.52 9.98
N ASP A 82 4.97 -8.23 10.42
CA ASP A 82 6.00 -8.82 9.56
C ASP A 82 5.72 -10.32 9.40
N ARG A 83 5.26 -10.72 8.21
CA ARG A 83 4.99 -12.12 7.84
C ARG A 83 6.25 -12.93 7.63
N ALA A 84 7.39 -12.28 7.50
CA ALA A 84 8.63 -12.93 7.08
C ALA A 84 9.77 -12.62 8.05
N SER A 85 9.46 -12.39 9.33
CA SER A 85 10.45 -12.11 10.37
C SER A 85 11.53 -13.19 10.51
N GLU A 86 11.23 -14.42 10.07
CA GLU A 86 12.16 -15.55 10.07
C GLU A 86 13.19 -15.45 8.92
N ILE A 87 12.90 -14.73 7.84
CA ILE A 87 13.86 -14.52 6.73
C ILE A 87 15.12 -13.80 7.24
N ASP A 88 14.96 -12.89 8.20
CA ASP A 88 16.09 -12.16 8.78
C ASP A 88 17.04 -13.08 9.58
N THR A 89 16.60 -14.31 9.88
CA THR A 89 17.43 -15.33 10.57
C THR A 89 18.10 -16.30 9.61
N LEU A 90 17.75 -16.26 8.32
CA LEU A 90 18.41 -17.07 7.29
C LEU A 90 19.80 -16.50 7.01
N SER A 91 20.75 -17.41 6.74
CA SER A 91 22.11 -17.01 6.38
C SER A 91 22.12 -16.36 5.00
N ASP A 92 23.06 -15.45 4.75
CA ASP A 92 23.17 -14.78 3.44
C ASP A 92 23.54 -15.74 2.30
N ASP A 93 24.13 -16.90 2.64
CA ASP A 93 24.46 -17.95 1.67
C ASP A 93 23.26 -18.84 1.31
N ASP A 94 22.11 -18.67 1.97
CA ASP A 94 20.91 -19.42 1.65
C ASP A 94 20.31 -18.89 0.35
N TYR A 95 20.47 -19.66 -0.73
CA TYR A 95 19.83 -19.42 -2.05
C TYR A 95 18.32 -19.12 -1.93
N TYR A 96 17.66 -19.67 -0.91
CA TYR A 96 16.25 -19.43 -0.64
C TYR A 96 15.94 -18.04 -0.05
N LYS A 97 16.92 -17.31 0.47
CA LYS A 97 16.75 -15.98 1.04
C LYS A 97 16.42 -14.96 -0.05
N GLU A 98 17.18 -14.91 -1.14
CA GLU A 98 16.90 -14.01 -2.28
C GLU A 98 15.54 -14.32 -2.91
N GLU A 99 15.23 -15.61 -3.11
CA GLU A 99 13.94 -16.02 -3.67
C GLU A 99 12.79 -15.68 -2.71
N ALA A 100 12.93 -15.97 -1.41
CA ALA A 100 11.94 -15.60 -0.40
C ALA A 100 11.77 -14.07 -0.33
N GLU A 101 12.84 -13.28 -0.30
CA GLU A 101 12.77 -11.83 -0.30
C GLU A 101 12.02 -11.30 -1.53
N LEU A 102 12.26 -11.84 -2.73
CA LEU A 102 11.51 -11.47 -3.93
C LEU A 102 10.02 -11.83 -3.85
N PHE A 103 9.69 -12.99 -3.26
CA PHE A 103 8.30 -13.42 -3.08
C PHE A 103 7.57 -12.65 -1.97
N PHE A 104 8.29 -12.25 -0.92
CA PHE A 104 7.72 -11.61 0.25
C PHE A 104 7.83 -10.09 0.21
N CYS A 105 8.70 -9.43 -0.57
CA CYS A 105 9.05 -8.02 -0.32
C CYS A 105 7.86 -7.05 -0.32
N LYS A 106 6.80 -7.33 -1.07
CA LYS A 106 5.61 -6.46 -1.12
C LYS A 106 4.54 -6.82 -0.09
N ASP A 107 4.49 -8.08 0.35
CA ASP A 107 3.44 -8.61 1.27
C ASP A 107 3.99 -9.03 2.63
N ARG A 108 5.29 -8.86 2.82
CA ARG A 108 5.99 -9.10 4.06
C ARG A 108 5.39 -8.26 5.16
N TYR A 109 5.18 -6.98 4.87
CA TYR A 109 4.61 -6.04 5.80
C TYR A 109 3.16 -5.76 5.45
N HIS A 110 2.28 -5.82 6.44
CA HIS A 110 0.88 -5.44 6.29
C HIS A 110 0.32 -4.98 7.64
N PRO A 111 -0.71 -4.12 7.64
CA PRO A 111 -1.40 -3.79 8.88
C PRO A 111 -1.99 -5.06 9.47
N VAL A 112 -1.82 -5.28 10.77
CA VAL A 112 -2.46 -6.41 11.45
C VAL A 112 -3.99 -6.27 11.34
N PRO A 113 -4.69 -7.23 10.71
CA PRO A 113 -6.13 -7.16 10.56
C PRO A 113 -6.84 -7.45 11.88
N ALA A 114 -8.07 -6.97 12.02
CA ALA A 114 -8.91 -7.31 13.18
C ALA A 114 -9.39 -8.77 13.13
N VAL A 115 -9.62 -9.30 11.92
CA VAL A 115 -9.97 -10.70 11.63
C VAL A 115 -9.40 -11.04 10.25
N HIS A 116 -8.91 -12.27 10.06
CA HIS A 116 -8.54 -12.76 8.73
C HIS A 116 -9.04 -14.18 8.47
N PHE A 117 -9.10 -14.55 7.19
CA PHE A 117 -9.58 -15.84 6.69
C PHE A 117 -8.59 -16.39 5.66
N HIS A 118 -8.27 -17.68 5.75
CA HIS A 118 -7.55 -18.38 4.69
C HIS A 118 -8.55 -18.96 3.70
N MET A 119 -8.42 -18.58 2.44
CA MET A 119 -9.24 -19.06 1.33
C MET A 119 -8.41 -20.01 0.46
N PRO A 120 -9.04 -20.79 -0.45
CA PRO A 120 -8.30 -21.60 -1.43
C PRO A 120 -7.28 -20.76 -2.24
N HIS A 121 -6.29 -21.43 -2.82
CA HIS A 121 -5.23 -20.79 -3.62
C HIS A 121 -4.33 -19.81 -2.83
N MET A 122 -4.15 -20.06 -1.53
CA MET A 122 -3.30 -19.23 -0.65
C MET A 122 -3.78 -17.79 -0.51
N ILE A 123 -5.07 -17.52 -0.79
CA ILE A 123 -5.65 -16.20 -0.66
C ILE A 123 -5.89 -15.91 0.83
N ILE A 124 -5.47 -14.73 1.28
CA ILE A 124 -5.73 -14.23 2.64
C ILE A 124 -6.72 -13.09 2.53
N LEU A 125 -7.89 -13.26 3.14
CA LEU A 125 -8.85 -12.16 3.27
C LEU A 125 -8.72 -11.52 4.65
N SER A 126 -8.48 -10.22 4.67
CA SER A 126 -8.22 -9.43 5.87
C SER A 126 -9.32 -8.39 6.09
N LEU A 127 -9.83 -8.29 7.32
CA LEU A 127 -10.77 -7.27 7.76
C LEU A 127 -10.10 -6.24 8.65
N HIS A 128 -10.00 -5.02 8.16
CA HIS A 128 -9.40 -3.87 8.82
C HIS A 128 -10.44 -2.91 9.38
N ARG A 129 -10.09 -2.25 10.49
CA ARG A 129 -10.90 -1.18 11.07
C ARG A 129 -10.75 0.10 10.27
N LYS A 130 -11.86 0.80 10.04
CA LYS A 130 -11.86 2.14 9.41
C LYS A 130 -11.02 3.14 10.19
N SER A 131 -11.12 3.15 11.52
CA SER A 131 -10.31 4.03 12.39
C SER A 131 -8.80 3.85 12.20
N ARG A 132 -8.37 2.69 11.69
CA ARG A 132 -6.96 2.40 11.43
C ARG A 132 -6.51 2.87 10.06
N LEU A 133 -7.24 2.60 8.98
CA LEU A 133 -6.73 2.88 7.62
C LEU A 133 -7.37 4.10 6.95
N LEU A 134 -8.62 4.41 7.29
CA LEU A 134 -9.45 5.40 6.60
C LEU A 134 -10.12 6.35 7.60
N TRP A 135 -9.40 6.75 8.66
CA TRP A 135 -9.91 7.63 9.71
C TRP A 135 -10.27 9.04 9.20
N TRP A 136 -9.62 9.46 8.12
CA TRP A 136 -9.81 10.76 7.48
C TRP A 136 -11.04 10.81 6.56
N ILE A 137 -11.62 9.67 6.18
CA ILE A 137 -12.86 9.62 5.40
C ILE A 137 -14.05 9.71 6.37
N PRO A 138 -15.03 10.61 6.15
CA PRO A 138 -16.19 10.69 7.03
C PRO A 138 -17.04 9.41 7.04
N ASP A 139 -17.67 9.09 8.18
CA ASP A 139 -18.46 7.87 8.35
C ASP A 139 -19.68 7.80 7.43
N ASP A 140 -20.25 8.95 7.08
CA ASP A 140 -21.41 9.02 6.20
C ASP A 140 -21.07 8.66 4.75
N HIS A 141 -19.80 8.57 4.34
CA HIS A 141 -19.42 8.01 3.04
C HIS A 141 -19.38 6.47 3.04
N PHE A 142 -19.32 5.81 4.20
CA PHE A 142 -19.36 4.34 4.33
C PHE A 142 -20.82 3.82 4.25
N ARG A 143 -21.44 4.04 3.09
CA ARG A 143 -22.82 3.62 2.77
C ARG A 143 -22.87 2.25 2.09
N LEU A 144 -24.01 1.57 2.14
CA LEU A 144 -24.19 0.27 1.48
C LEU A 144 -24.35 0.44 -0.04
N GLU A 145 -24.94 1.56 -0.44
CA GLU A 145 -25.23 1.94 -1.80
C GLU A 145 -23.94 2.10 -2.63
N PRO A 146 -24.05 1.92 -3.96
CA PRO A 146 -23.00 2.33 -4.89
C PRO A 146 -22.56 3.78 -4.63
N PRO A 147 -21.24 4.09 -4.73
CA PRO A 147 -20.77 5.47 -4.72
C PRO A 147 -21.48 6.31 -5.79
N ALA A 148 -21.70 7.59 -5.50
CA ALA A 148 -22.14 8.53 -6.51
C ALA A 148 -21.08 8.67 -7.63
N HIS A 149 -21.50 9.11 -8.82
CA HIS A 149 -20.58 9.30 -9.95
C HIS A 149 -19.47 10.31 -9.64
N ASP A 150 -19.78 11.31 -8.82
CA ASP A 150 -18.88 12.37 -8.34
C ASP A 150 -18.35 12.13 -6.92
N ASP A 151 -18.50 10.91 -6.36
CA ASP A 151 -17.96 10.58 -5.03
C ASP A 151 -16.45 10.83 -5.01
N PRO A 152 -15.91 11.61 -4.04
CA PRO A 152 -14.51 12.00 -4.03
C PRO A 152 -13.57 10.93 -3.49
N TYR A 153 -14.10 9.84 -2.91
CA TYR A 153 -13.30 8.82 -2.23
C TYR A 153 -13.41 7.45 -2.88
N PHE A 154 -14.61 7.09 -3.35
CA PHE A 154 -14.92 5.73 -3.76
C PHE A 154 -15.35 5.62 -5.22
N VAL A 155 -15.02 4.46 -5.78
CA VAL A 155 -15.44 4.03 -7.12
C VAL A 155 -15.77 2.54 -7.07
N LEU A 156 -16.54 2.05 -8.04
CA LEU A 156 -16.74 0.61 -8.21
C LEU A 156 -15.61 0.02 -9.06
N SER A 157 -15.13 -1.17 -8.70
CA SER A 157 -14.13 -1.92 -9.48
C SER A 157 -14.57 -2.22 -10.92
N THR A 158 -15.86 -2.11 -11.21
CA THR A 158 -16.47 -2.29 -12.54
C THR A 158 -16.64 -0.99 -13.32
N ASP A 159 -16.34 0.17 -12.74
CA ASP A 159 -16.51 1.48 -13.36
C ASP A 159 -15.39 1.76 -14.37
N ALA A 160 -15.66 1.50 -15.65
CA ALA A 160 -14.69 1.68 -16.72
C ALA A 160 -14.40 3.16 -17.05
N ALA A 161 -15.18 4.12 -16.55
CA ALA A 161 -14.94 5.53 -16.79
C ALA A 161 -13.92 6.11 -15.79
N ARG A 162 -13.88 5.55 -14.58
CA ARG A 162 -13.08 6.07 -13.46
C ARG A 162 -11.92 5.15 -13.05
N VAL A 163 -11.94 3.89 -13.47
CA VAL A 163 -10.84 2.93 -13.28
C VAL A 163 -10.06 2.79 -14.59
N PRO A 164 -8.72 2.97 -14.59
CA PRO A 164 -7.94 2.87 -15.82
C PRO A 164 -8.02 1.48 -16.43
N ALA A 165 -7.95 1.42 -17.76
CA ALA A 165 -7.81 0.16 -18.47
C ALA A 165 -6.41 -0.45 -18.27
N ARG A 166 -6.33 -1.77 -18.45
CA ARG A 166 -5.13 -2.60 -18.28
C ARG A 166 -3.88 -2.18 -19.04
N ASP A 167 -4.00 -1.37 -20.09
CA ASP A 167 -2.91 -1.06 -21.01
C ASP A 167 -1.96 0.05 -20.53
N LEU A 168 -2.08 0.49 -19.26
CA LEU A 168 -1.09 1.38 -18.67
C LEU A 168 0.22 0.61 -18.41
N LEU A 169 1.28 1.00 -19.11
CA LEU A 169 2.64 0.53 -18.80
C LEU A 169 2.99 0.95 -17.37
N ALA A 170 3.41 -0.02 -16.56
CA ALA A 170 3.90 0.24 -15.21
C ALA A 170 5.12 1.17 -15.23
N TRP A 171 5.30 1.96 -14.18
CA TRP A 171 6.49 2.78 -14.02
C TRP A 171 7.71 1.88 -13.78
N PRO A 172 8.80 1.99 -14.57
CA PRO A 172 9.99 1.18 -14.37
C PRO A 172 10.85 1.62 -13.17
N GLY A 173 10.42 2.67 -12.46
CA GLY A 173 11.24 3.37 -11.48
C GLY A 173 12.30 4.25 -12.12
N PRO A 174 13.12 4.90 -11.28
CA PRO A 174 14.47 5.30 -11.66
C PRO A 174 15.22 4.05 -12.16
N GLU A 175 15.97 4.18 -13.27
CA GLU A 175 16.70 3.06 -13.89
C GLU A 175 17.62 2.36 -12.87
N GLU A 176 18.22 3.15 -11.97
CA GLU A 176 19.00 2.75 -10.81
C GLU A 176 18.26 1.87 -9.77
N PHE A 177 16.92 1.88 -9.73
CA PHE A 177 16.09 1.07 -8.82
C PHE A 177 15.39 -0.12 -9.47
N SER A 178 15.48 -0.23 -10.80
CA SER A 178 14.92 -1.35 -11.54
C SER A 178 15.54 -2.70 -11.17
N HIS A 179 16.73 -2.71 -10.57
CA HIS A 179 17.40 -3.92 -10.10
C HIS A 179 17.00 -4.33 -8.66
N TYR A 180 16.53 -3.38 -7.84
CA TYR A 180 16.20 -3.62 -6.44
C TYR A 180 14.71 -3.90 -6.21
N LEU A 181 13.87 -3.44 -7.13
CA LEU A 181 12.47 -3.80 -7.14
C LEU A 181 12.32 -5.00 -8.07
N PRO A 182 11.67 -6.09 -7.62
CA PRO A 182 11.39 -7.21 -8.50
C PRO A 182 10.69 -6.64 -9.73
N THR A 183 11.36 -6.66 -10.88
CA THR A 183 10.82 -6.37 -12.21
C THR A 183 9.86 -7.46 -12.64
N ALA A 184 9.17 -8.09 -11.68
CA ALA A 184 8.19 -9.13 -11.85
C ALA A 184 7.03 -8.55 -12.66
N ASN A 185 7.22 -8.55 -13.98
CA ASN A 185 6.25 -8.37 -15.05
C ASN A 185 4.98 -7.71 -14.52
N SER A 186 5.07 -6.45 -14.10
CA SER A 186 3.91 -5.72 -13.60
C SER A 186 2.96 -5.65 -14.78
N SER A 187 2.00 -6.57 -14.78
CA SER A 187 0.86 -6.46 -15.65
C SER A 187 0.27 -5.10 -15.32
N GLY A 188 0.02 -4.28 -16.34
CA GLY A 188 -0.71 -3.03 -16.14
C GLY A 188 -2.02 -3.29 -15.42
N SER A 189 -2.73 -2.21 -15.05
CA SER A 189 -3.91 -2.29 -14.19
C SER A 189 -4.79 -3.53 -14.40
N SER A 190 -5.14 -4.18 -13.30
CA SER A 190 -6.03 -5.32 -13.27
C SER A 190 -7.49 -4.95 -13.62
N GLY A 191 -7.81 -3.65 -13.73
CA GLY A 191 -9.16 -3.10 -13.89
C GLY A 191 -9.55 -2.73 -15.33
N PRO A 192 -10.85 -2.41 -15.55
CA PRO A 192 -11.99 -2.66 -14.64
C PRO A 192 -12.38 -4.15 -14.60
N TRP A 193 -12.90 -4.62 -13.46
CA TRP A 193 -13.26 -6.03 -13.21
C TRP A 193 -14.62 -6.44 -13.79
N ARG A 194 -14.77 -6.33 -15.11
CA ARG A 194 -16.04 -6.63 -15.81
C ARG A 194 -16.47 -8.08 -15.59
N GLY A 195 -17.77 -8.28 -15.37
CA GLY A 195 -18.38 -9.61 -15.16
C GLY A 195 -18.28 -10.16 -13.74
N LEU A 196 -17.59 -9.47 -12.83
CA LEU A 196 -17.59 -9.78 -11.40
C LEU A 196 -18.59 -8.91 -10.64
N TYR A 197 -18.88 -9.29 -9.39
CA TYR A 197 -19.68 -8.46 -8.50
C TYR A 197 -18.96 -7.12 -8.23
N PRO A 198 -19.64 -5.96 -8.34
CA PRO A 198 -18.99 -4.66 -8.11
C PRO A 198 -18.44 -4.53 -6.69
N VAL A 199 -17.17 -4.17 -6.58
CA VAL A 199 -16.50 -3.95 -5.30
C VAL A 199 -16.24 -2.46 -5.14
N LYS A 200 -16.63 -1.89 -3.99
CA LYS A 200 -16.28 -0.50 -3.65
C LYS A 200 -14.78 -0.43 -3.34
N VAL A 201 -14.06 0.42 -4.04
CA VAL A 201 -12.60 0.62 -3.88
C VAL A 201 -12.31 2.11 -3.74
N LEU A 202 -11.15 2.47 -3.18
CA LEU A 202 -10.74 3.87 -3.17
C LEU A 202 -10.38 4.33 -4.59
N LEU A 203 -10.72 5.56 -4.92
CA LEU A 203 -10.16 6.25 -6.08
C LEU A 203 -8.64 6.36 -5.97
N ALA A 204 -7.96 6.52 -7.10
CA ALA A 204 -6.49 6.63 -7.12
C ALA A 204 -5.97 7.76 -6.20
N THR A 205 -6.60 8.94 -6.24
CA THR A 205 -6.26 10.08 -5.35
C THR A 205 -6.51 9.76 -3.87
N ALA A 206 -7.59 9.04 -3.57
CA ALA A 206 -7.91 8.61 -2.21
C ALA A 206 -6.97 7.50 -1.71
N HIS A 207 -6.54 6.57 -2.58
CA HIS A 207 -5.49 5.58 -2.29
C HIS A 207 -4.16 6.27 -1.98
N LEU A 208 -3.75 7.22 -2.83
CA LEU A 208 -2.54 8.00 -2.62
C LEU A 208 -2.57 8.70 -1.26
N LYS A 209 -3.68 9.38 -0.95
CA LYS A 209 -3.88 10.04 0.34
C LYS A 209 -3.85 9.06 1.52
N MET A 210 -4.48 7.89 1.39
CA MET A 210 -4.41 6.83 2.40
C MET A 210 -2.96 6.42 2.65
N ALA A 211 -2.21 6.06 1.61
CA ALA A 211 -0.82 5.62 1.74
C ALA A 211 0.08 6.71 2.36
N LEU A 212 -0.08 7.98 1.97
CA LEU A 212 0.65 9.10 2.57
C LEU A 212 0.32 9.32 4.04
N LEU A 213 -0.96 9.25 4.42
CA LEU A 213 -1.38 9.43 5.81
C LEU A 213 -0.94 8.26 6.69
N CYS A 214 -1.03 7.02 6.18
CA CYS A 214 -0.52 5.85 6.87
C CYS A 214 1.01 5.89 6.98
N LEU A 215 1.71 6.35 5.93
CA LEU A 215 3.15 6.63 6.01
C LEU A 215 3.43 7.66 7.10
N CYS A 216 2.74 8.80 7.15
CA CYS A 216 2.91 9.77 8.24
C CYS A 216 2.71 9.16 9.63
N ARG A 217 1.71 8.26 9.80
CA ARG A 217 1.47 7.58 11.08
C ARG A 217 2.61 6.63 11.45
N ASP A 218 2.98 5.77 10.51
CA ASP A 218 3.87 4.63 10.75
C ASP A 218 5.35 4.97 10.56
N LEU A 219 5.67 6.15 10.03
CA LEU A 219 7.04 6.63 9.88
C LEU A 219 7.75 6.61 11.25
N HIS A 220 8.87 5.88 11.31
CA HIS A 220 9.68 5.64 12.53
C HIS A 220 9.01 4.82 13.64
N GLY A 221 7.81 4.30 13.39
CA GLY A 221 7.09 3.44 14.31
C GLY A 221 7.52 1.98 14.17
N THR A 222 6.55 1.12 13.91
CA THR A 222 6.78 -0.31 13.73
C THR A 222 7.58 -0.57 12.45
N ARG A 223 8.61 -1.44 12.55
CA ARG A 223 9.53 -1.71 11.45
C ARG A 223 8.78 -2.29 10.25
N GLY A 224 8.76 -1.57 9.13
CA GLY A 224 8.37 -2.10 7.81
C GLY A 224 7.00 -1.64 7.29
N LEU A 225 6.09 -1.10 8.11
CA LEU A 225 4.85 -0.52 7.58
C LEU A 225 5.11 0.74 6.76
N ASP A 226 6.07 1.57 7.16
CA ASP A 226 6.52 2.69 6.35
C ASP A 226 7.03 2.25 4.98
N TRP A 227 7.77 1.13 4.92
CA TRP A 227 8.19 0.50 3.66
C TRP A 227 7.00 0.04 2.82
N LEU A 228 6.02 -0.66 3.41
CA LEU A 228 4.78 -1.04 2.72
C LEU A 228 4.12 0.17 2.06
N TRP A 229 3.91 1.24 2.82
CA TRP A 229 3.27 2.45 2.29
C TRP A 229 4.09 3.10 1.20
N PHE A 230 5.41 3.12 1.34
CA PHE A 230 6.32 3.61 0.31
C PHE A 230 6.23 2.78 -0.97
N CYS A 231 6.22 1.46 -0.89
CA CYS A 231 6.02 0.59 -2.05
C CYS A 231 4.66 0.86 -2.70
N MET A 232 3.59 1.02 -1.92
CA MET A 232 2.28 1.38 -2.47
C MET A 232 2.30 2.72 -3.21
N LEU A 233 2.99 3.73 -2.67
CA LEU A 233 3.17 5.03 -3.32
C LEU A 233 3.93 4.91 -4.64
N TYR A 234 4.98 4.08 -4.66
CA TYR A 234 5.74 3.77 -5.87
C TYR A 234 4.83 3.20 -6.96
N GLU A 235 3.92 2.28 -6.62
CA GLU A 235 3.02 1.66 -7.60
C GLU A 235 1.86 2.55 -8.07
N LEU A 236 1.55 3.59 -7.31
CA LEU A 236 0.62 4.64 -7.71
C LEU A 236 1.33 5.76 -8.49
N ALA A 237 2.66 5.75 -8.56
CA ALA A 237 3.42 6.75 -9.28
C ALA A 237 3.30 6.52 -10.79
N GLU A 238 3.06 7.60 -11.51
CA GLU A 238 2.89 7.58 -12.95
C GLU A 238 4.15 8.10 -13.64
N ARG A 239 4.49 7.54 -14.81
CA ARG A 239 5.54 8.09 -15.64
C ARG A 239 5.08 9.38 -16.32
N GLN A 240 5.87 10.44 -16.22
CA GLN A 240 5.84 11.49 -17.25
C GLN A 240 6.41 10.89 -18.54
N MET A 241 5.54 10.59 -19.51
CA MET A 241 6.01 10.12 -20.82
C MET A 241 6.74 11.27 -21.56
N PRO A 242 7.84 10.99 -22.28
CA PRO A 242 8.48 12.01 -23.11
C PRO A 242 7.46 12.68 -24.04
N GLY A 243 7.30 14.00 -23.92
CA GLY A 243 6.32 14.78 -24.69
C GLY A 243 4.95 14.98 -24.02
N GLN A 244 4.70 14.41 -22.83
CA GLN A 244 3.55 14.82 -22.00
C GLN A 244 3.91 16.05 -21.18
N ASP A 245 3.01 17.04 -21.19
CA ASP A 245 3.13 18.26 -20.41
C ASP A 245 3.14 17.93 -18.90
N ARG A 246 4.02 18.60 -18.13
CA ARG A 246 4.11 18.45 -16.67
C ARG A 246 2.76 18.72 -15.98
N ALA A 247 1.87 19.48 -16.63
CA ALA A 247 0.53 19.81 -16.16
C ALA A 247 -0.47 18.63 -16.14
N SER A 248 -0.16 17.47 -16.74
CA SER A 248 -1.11 16.35 -16.83
C SER A 248 -1.03 15.34 -15.67
N ALA A 249 -0.63 15.77 -14.46
CA ALA A 249 -0.66 14.89 -13.29
C ALA A 249 -2.07 14.37 -13.07
N ARG A 250 -2.30 13.05 -13.19
CA ARG A 250 -3.66 12.48 -13.07
C ARG A 250 -4.18 12.51 -11.63
N HIS A 251 -3.29 12.69 -10.66
CA HIS A 251 -3.63 12.68 -9.24
C HIS A 251 -3.18 13.98 -8.58
N LEU A 252 -4.15 14.86 -8.32
CA LEU A 252 -3.98 16.07 -7.54
C LEU A 252 -4.52 15.83 -6.13
N LEU A 253 -3.71 16.19 -5.14
CA LEU A 253 -4.04 16.18 -3.72
C LEU A 253 -4.42 17.60 -3.30
N GLU A 254 -5.44 17.71 -2.45
CA GLU A 254 -5.92 18.99 -1.94
C GLU A 254 -4.93 19.59 -0.92
N GLU A 255 -4.18 18.74 -0.21
CA GLU A 255 -3.18 19.15 0.77
C GLU A 255 -1.87 19.60 0.09
N PRO A 256 -1.48 20.89 0.17
CA PRO A 256 -0.31 21.40 -0.55
C PRO A 256 1.00 20.70 -0.17
N GLN A 257 1.19 20.34 1.11
CA GLN A 257 2.39 19.65 1.57
C GLN A 257 2.47 18.22 1.03
N LEU A 258 1.34 17.49 1.00
CA LEU A 258 1.29 16.15 0.43
C LEU A 258 1.51 16.19 -1.09
N GLN A 259 0.92 17.18 -1.77
CA GLN A 259 1.13 17.40 -3.20
C GLN A 259 2.61 17.71 -3.49
N ALA A 260 3.24 18.59 -2.70
CA ALA A 260 4.64 18.95 -2.86
C ALA A 260 5.58 17.75 -2.66
N PHE A 261 5.30 16.89 -1.66
CA PHE A 261 6.02 15.62 -1.52
C PHE A 261 5.81 14.74 -2.76
N TRP A 262 4.57 14.55 -3.18
CA TRP A 262 4.21 13.65 -4.29
C TRP A 262 4.85 14.06 -5.62
N ASP A 263 4.87 15.35 -5.94
CA ASP A 263 5.49 15.84 -7.17
C ASP A 263 7.00 15.63 -7.19
N ARG A 264 7.66 15.70 -6.03
CA ARG A 264 9.09 15.41 -5.89
C ARG A 264 9.37 13.92 -5.92
N PHE A 265 8.55 13.12 -5.23
CA PHE A 265 8.65 11.68 -5.19
C PHE A 265 8.58 11.06 -6.59
N ARG A 266 7.71 11.58 -7.46
CA ARG A 266 7.58 11.14 -8.86
C ARG A 266 8.66 11.68 -9.80
N GLY A 267 9.54 12.57 -9.33
CA GLY A 267 10.52 13.24 -10.18
C GLY A 267 9.90 14.25 -11.17
N HIS A 268 8.69 14.78 -10.90
CA HIS A 268 8.07 15.80 -11.75
C HIS A 268 8.69 17.19 -11.55
N VAL A 269 9.44 17.37 -10.47
CA VAL A 269 10.14 18.61 -10.12
C VAL A 269 11.62 18.32 -10.02
N ASP A 270 12.43 19.16 -10.67
CA ASP A 270 13.88 19.13 -10.51
C ASP A 270 14.23 19.53 -9.08
N VAL A 271 14.72 18.58 -8.30
CA VAL A 271 15.19 18.82 -6.93
C VAL A 271 16.71 18.94 -6.92
N ALA A 272 17.24 19.87 -6.12
CA ALA A 272 18.67 19.95 -5.90
C ALA A 272 19.19 18.63 -5.31
N THR A 273 20.46 18.28 -5.59
CA THR A 273 21.03 16.98 -5.20
C THR A 273 21.09 16.76 -3.70
N ASP A 274 21.17 17.84 -2.93
CA ASP A 274 21.21 17.88 -1.46
C ASP A 274 19.82 18.05 -0.83
N TYR A 275 18.76 18.07 -1.63
CA TYR A 275 17.41 18.31 -1.15
C TYR A 275 16.77 17.05 -0.56
N ASN A 276 16.24 17.17 0.66
CA ASN A 276 15.47 16.09 1.29
C ASN A 276 14.05 16.02 0.71
N ILE A 277 13.79 15.05 -0.17
CA ILE A 277 12.46 14.87 -0.78
C ILE A 277 11.34 14.64 0.23
N LEU A 278 11.64 14.12 1.43
CA LEU A 278 10.66 13.85 2.50
C LEU A 278 10.29 15.08 3.31
N GLU A 279 10.99 16.21 3.18
CA GLU A 279 10.78 17.41 4.01
C GLU A 279 9.30 17.85 4.08
N PRO A 280 8.52 17.99 2.98
CA PRO A 280 7.11 18.37 3.07
C PRO A 280 6.24 17.35 3.81
N LEU A 281 6.55 16.06 3.66
CA LEU A 281 5.82 14.99 4.34
C LEU A 281 6.07 15.04 5.85
N LEU A 282 7.30 15.36 6.26
CA LEU A 282 7.70 15.49 7.66
C LEU A 282 7.06 16.73 8.32
N GLU A 283 7.04 17.86 7.61
CA GLU A 283 6.32 19.06 8.05
C GLU A 283 4.83 18.77 8.22
N TYR A 284 4.22 18.09 7.24
CA TYR A 284 2.82 17.71 7.31
C TYR A 284 2.55 16.75 8.49
N ARG A 285 3.38 15.73 8.67
CA ARG A 285 3.32 14.81 9.82
C ARG A 285 3.41 15.56 11.15
N ALA A 286 4.33 16.50 11.30
CA ALA A 286 4.45 17.32 12.51
C ALA A 286 3.16 18.13 12.79
N GLY A 287 2.54 18.67 11.75
CA GLY A 287 1.22 19.30 11.83
C GLY A 287 0.11 18.35 12.29
N LEU A 288 0.10 17.10 11.80
CA LEU A 288 -0.87 16.11 12.24
C LEU A 288 -0.66 15.67 13.70
N ILE A 289 0.59 15.49 14.13
CA ILE A 289 0.94 15.13 15.52
C ILE A 289 0.53 16.26 16.48
N SER A 290 0.95 17.50 16.19
CA SER A 290 0.61 18.65 17.05
C SER A 290 -0.90 18.90 17.13
N GLY A 291 -1.64 18.56 16.06
CA GLY A 291 -3.10 18.61 16.03
C GLY A 291 -3.82 17.37 16.57
N ASN A 292 -3.11 16.35 17.05
CA ASN A 292 -3.66 15.05 17.48
C ASN A 292 -4.57 14.40 16.41
N LYS A 293 -4.14 14.43 15.13
CA LYS A 293 -4.89 13.95 13.95
C LYS A 293 -4.42 12.59 13.42
N LEU A 294 -3.39 11.97 14.04
CA LEU A 294 -2.93 10.62 13.72
C LEU A 294 -3.47 9.64 14.77
N PRO A 295 -4.22 8.61 14.36
CA PRO A 295 -4.68 7.57 15.29
C PRO A 295 -3.52 6.66 15.70
N ASP A 296 -3.62 6.08 16.88
CA ASP A 296 -2.77 4.97 17.34
C ASP A 296 -1.25 5.21 17.19
N LEU A 297 -0.80 6.46 17.37
CA LEU A 297 0.64 6.76 17.36
C LEU A 297 1.35 5.93 18.45
N PRO A 298 2.40 5.17 18.11
CA PRO A 298 3.20 4.47 19.10
C PRO A 298 3.68 5.42 20.18
N GLU A 299 3.63 4.98 21.44
CA GLU A 299 4.12 5.76 22.57
C GLU A 299 5.59 6.17 22.32
N GLY A 300 5.90 7.45 22.53
CA GLY A 300 7.25 7.97 22.26
C GLY A 300 7.53 8.34 20.79
N SER A 301 6.52 8.38 19.92
CA SER A 301 6.63 8.93 18.56
C SER A 301 6.91 10.44 18.59
N ALA A 302 8.17 10.82 18.87
CA ALA A 302 8.59 12.20 18.92
C ALA A 302 8.46 12.87 17.53
N PRO A 303 8.27 14.21 17.47
CA PRO A 303 8.42 14.96 16.24
C PRO A 303 9.82 14.74 15.69
N VAL A 304 9.89 14.23 14.47
CA VAL A 304 11.16 13.97 13.80
C VAL A 304 11.71 15.32 13.36
N THR A 305 12.80 15.74 13.99
CA THR A 305 13.42 17.05 13.73
C THR A 305 14.45 17.00 12.61
N VAL A 306 14.98 15.81 12.27
CA VAL A 306 15.96 15.66 11.19
C VAL A 306 15.76 14.31 10.48
N VAL A 307 15.68 14.34 9.16
CA VAL A 307 15.72 13.18 8.27
C VAL A 307 16.87 13.40 7.30
N PHE A 308 17.85 12.50 7.30
CA PHE A 308 18.89 12.51 6.27
C PHE A 308 18.45 11.57 5.15
N VAL A 309 18.15 12.14 3.99
CA VAL A 309 18.14 11.37 2.75
C VAL A 309 19.57 11.41 2.22
N VAL A 310 20.32 10.33 2.41
CA VAL A 310 21.56 10.16 1.66
C VAL A 310 21.15 9.80 0.25
N ASN A 311 21.21 10.76 -0.67
CA ASN A 311 21.20 10.43 -2.08
C ASN A 311 22.43 11.08 -2.72
N LYS A 312 23.16 10.27 -3.50
CA LYS A 312 24.34 10.60 -4.31
C LYS A 312 25.70 10.68 -3.60
N GLN A 313 26.23 9.53 -3.20
CA GLN A 313 27.55 9.20 -3.77
C GLN A 313 27.29 8.77 -5.22
N PRO A 314 28.08 9.20 -6.22
CA PRO A 314 27.91 8.70 -7.58
C PRO A 314 28.00 7.17 -7.53
N VAL A 315 27.01 6.49 -8.09
CA VAL A 315 27.08 5.03 -8.29
C VAL A 315 28.18 4.78 -9.31
N THR A 316 29.41 4.63 -8.82
CA THR A 316 30.52 4.04 -9.56
C THR A 316 30.34 2.53 -9.60
N ASP A 317 30.92 1.84 -10.60
CA ASP A 317 30.88 0.37 -10.69
C ASP A 317 31.37 -0.34 -9.40
N GLU A 318 32.15 0.33 -8.56
CA GLU A 318 32.63 -0.16 -7.26
C GLU A 318 31.65 0.05 -6.09
N SER A 319 30.73 1.02 -6.17
CA SER A 319 29.78 1.35 -5.09
C SER A 319 28.44 0.63 -5.20
N ALA A 320 28.11 0.06 -6.37
CA ALA A 320 26.94 -0.83 -6.52
C ALA A 320 27.01 -2.07 -5.61
N PHE A 321 28.22 -2.49 -5.21
CA PHE A 321 28.45 -3.64 -4.31
C PHE A 321 28.65 -3.27 -2.84
N GLN A 322 28.84 -1.99 -2.49
CA GLN A 322 29.16 -1.55 -1.11
C GLN A 322 27.95 -1.00 -0.34
N ILE A 323 26.76 -0.92 -0.95
CA ILE A 323 25.52 -0.47 -0.29
C ILE A 323 24.88 -1.59 0.57
N MET A 324 25.46 -2.79 0.57
CA MET A 324 25.20 -3.81 1.58
C MET A 324 26.33 -3.78 2.61
N ASP A 325 26.28 -2.84 3.55
CA ASP A 325 27.15 -2.96 4.72
C ASP A 325 26.68 -4.18 5.53
N LYS A 326 27.54 -5.20 5.59
CA LYS A 326 27.22 -6.58 6.04
C LYS A 326 26.87 -6.70 7.52
N ASP A 327 26.98 -5.62 8.28
CA ASP A 327 26.68 -5.58 9.72
C ASP A 327 25.41 -4.76 10.06
N ALA A 328 24.70 -4.25 9.05
CA ALA A 328 23.40 -3.61 9.23
C ALA A 328 22.44 -4.09 8.15
N ASN A 329 21.42 -4.87 8.53
CA ASN A 329 20.26 -5.26 7.71
C ASN A 329 19.39 -4.05 7.27
N ALA A 330 20.02 -2.99 6.77
CA ALA A 330 19.40 -1.77 6.30
C ALA A 330 19.49 -1.76 4.78
N PHE A 331 18.36 -2.05 4.13
CA PHE A 331 18.16 -1.67 2.74
C PHE A 331 18.55 -0.19 2.55
N PRO A 332 19.11 0.19 1.39
CA PRO A 332 19.27 1.60 1.08
C PRO A 332 17.91 2.28 1.17
N TRP A 333 17.90 3.59 1.33
CA TRP A 333 16.74 4.47 1.45
C TRP A 333 16.40 4.87 2.89
N VAL A 334 16.93 6.07 3.21
CA VAL A 334 16.61 6.94 4.35
C VAL A 334 17.33 6.59 5.68
N PHE A 335 18.51 7.20 5.89
CA PHE A 335 19.18 7.18 7.18
C PHE A 335 18.55 8.21 8.12
N LEU A 336 17.79 7.73 9.09
CA LEU A 336 17.07 8.58 10.04
C LEU A 336 17.81 8.60 11.37
N LYS A 337 18.66 9.60 11.58
CA LYS A 337 19.35 9.80 12.86
C LYS A 337 18.34 10.28 13.92
N ARG A 338 18.12 9.47 14.96
CA ARG A 338 17.38 9.91 16.17
C ARG A 338 18.21 10.96 16.91
N ASN A 339 17.60 12.09 17.27
CA ASN A 339 18.14 12.92 18.33
C ASN A 339 17.96 12.15 19.65
N GLY A 340 19.08 11.94 20.36
CA GLY A 340 19.13 11.20 21.63
C GLY A 340 18.45 11.92 22.78
#